data_AF-A0A1Y1KYL3-F1
#
_entry.id   AF-A0A1Y1KYL3-F1
#
_cell.length_a   1.000
_cell.length_b   1.000
_cell.length_c   1.000
_cell.angle_alpha   90.00
_cell.angle_beta   90.00
_cell.angle_gamma   90.00
#
_symmetry.space_group_name_H-M   'P 1'
#
loop_
_entity.id
_entity.type
_entity.pdbx_description
1 polymer ?
#
loop_
_entity_poly.entity_id
_entity_poly.type
_entity_poly.pdbx_seq_one_letter_code
_entity_poly.pdbx_strand_id
1 'polypeptide(L)'
;YKDDLDIALVEEIVFFRNFLLTIPNFENLVPKNMLDIIVEKDLISVFPNMYIVLRIYLTLAVTNCESERSFSKLSFIKNELRSSMGETRLVSLAICSIEHDVLRSINFEDIIKTFVRNKHRKKALPFSFSTS
;
A
#
# COMPACT_ATOMS: atom_id res chain seq x y z
N TYR A 1 -5.03 38.52 3.19
CA TYR A 1 -4.26 37.32 2.82
C TYR A 1 -2.83 37.59 2.36
N LYS A 2 -2.19 38.71 2.73
CA LYS A 2 -0.71 38.86 2.69
C LYS A 2 -0.10 39.13 4.06
N ASP A 3 -0.93 39.57 5.03
CA ASP A 3 -0.52 39.90 6.40
C ASP A 3 -0.95 38.85 7.44
N ASP A 4 -1.42 37.67 7.02
CA ASP A 4 -1.89 36.61 7.93
C ASP A 4 -0.77 35.63 8.37
N LEU A 5 0.44 35.80 7.81
CA LEU A 5 1.64 35.14 8.34
C LEU A 5 2.10 35.98 9.51
N ASP A 6 1.78 35.50 10.71
CA ASP A 6 2.16 36.09 11.99
C ASP A 6 3.62 36.58 11.92
N ILE A 7 3.86 37.88 12.08
CA ILE A 7 5.20 38.49 11.96
C ILE A 7 6.19 37.76 12.89
N ALA A 8 5.68 37.27 14.01
CA ALA A 8 6.37 36.40 14.96
C ALA A 8 6.98 35.15 14.29
N LEU A 9 6.27 34.49 13.36
CA LEU A 9 6.78 33.33 12.65
C LEU A 9 7.94 33.69 11.72
N VAL A 10 7.84 34.81 11.00
CA VAL A 10 8.90 35.25 10.08
C VAL A 10 10.18 35.58 10.85
N GLU A 11 10.05 36.28 11.97
CA GLU A 11 11.19 36.56 12.86
C GLU A 11 11.78 35.27 13.43
N GLU A 12 10.94 34.35 13.91
CA GLU A 12 11.37 33.05 14.44
C GLU A 12 12.12 32.21 13.40
N ILE A 13 11.67 32.21 12.14
CA ILE A 13 12.37 31.56 11.02
C ILE A 13 13.75 32.18 10.81
N VAL A 14 13.87 33.51 10.85
CA VAL A 14 15.16 34.19 10.66
C VAL A 14 16.12 33.86 11.81
N PHE A 15 15.64 33.90 13.05
CA PHE A 15 16.45 33.51 14.22
C PHE A 15 16.89 32.05 14.15
N PHE A 16 15.96 31.16 13.81
CA PHE A 16 16.24 29.74 13.68
C PHE A 16 17.23 29.45 12.54
N ARG A 17 17.12 30.15 11.41
CA ARG A 17 18.10 30.08 10.32
C ARG A 17 19.50 30.50 10.79
N ASN A 18 19.61 31.59 11.53
CA ASN A 18 20.89 32.03 12.06
C ASN A 18 21.49 31.04 13.07
N PHE A 19 20.64 30.42 13.90
CA PHE A 19 21.03 29.33 14.79
C PHE A 19 21.58 28.13 14.01
N LEU A 20 20.90 27.71 12.95
CA LEU A 20 21.31 26.59 12.12
C LEU A 20 22.64 26.81 11.39
N LEU A 21 22.91 28.05 10.94
CA LEU A 21 24.19 28.42 10.33
C LEU A 21 25.37 28.36 11.33
N THR A 22 25.09 28.36 12.63
CA THR A 22 26.10 28.20 13.68
C THR A 22 26.49 26.73 13.87
N ILE A 23 25.67 25.79 13.38
CA ILE A 23 25.92 24.35 13.49
C ILE A 23 26.82 23.89 12.32
N PRO A 24 27.92 23.16 12.58
CA PRO A 24 28.73 22.59 11.52
C PRO A 24 27.91 21.57 10.70
N ASN A 25 28.11 21.54 9.37
CA ASN A 25 27.42 20.67 8.42
C ASN A 25 25.91 20.93 8.21
N PHE A 26 25.46 22.19 8.30
CA PHE A 26 24.07 22.56 8.00
C PHE A 26 23.53 22.06 6.64
N GLU A 27 24.36 21.97 5.60
CA GLU A 27 23.90 21.57 4.26
C GLU A 27 23.41 20.12 4.15
N ASN A 28 23.75 19.26 5.13
CA ASN A 28 23.30 17.87 5.16
C ASN A 28 22.14 17.64 6.15
N LEU A 29 21.52 18.71 6.67
CA LEU A 29 20.52 18.60 7.71
C LEU A 29 19.17 18.20 7.14
N VAL A 30 18.74 16.97 7.44
CA VAL A 30 17.40 16.48 7.10
C VAL A 30 16.37 17.14 8.04
N PRO A 31 15.15 17.48 7.58
CA PRO A 31 14.11 18.07 8.43
C PRO A 31 13.82 17.29 9.72
N LYS A 32 14.03 15.96 9.70
CA LYS A 32 13.99 15.11 10.88
C LYS A 32 15.10 15.46 11.89
N ASN A 33 16.34 15.52 11.45
CA ASN A 33 17.49 15.87 12.30
C ASN A 33 17.34 17.29 12.88
N MET A 34 16.76 18.20 12.11
CA MET A 34 16.43 19.55 12.57
C MET A 34 15.42 19.53 13.71
N LEU A 35 14.38 18.69 13.63
CA LEU A 35 13.42 18.49 14.72
C LEU A 35 14.11 17.86 15.94
N ASP A 36 14.97 16.87 15.74
CA ASP A 36 15.71 16.20 16.81
C ASP A 36 16.59 17.21 17.57
N ILE A 37 17.27 18.14 16.88
CA ILE A 37 18.07 19.21 17.51
C ILE A 37 17.20 20.13 18.38
N ILE A 38 16.00 20.50 17.90
CA ILE A 38 15.09 21.36 18.67
C ILE A 38 14.69 20.67 19.98
N VAL A 39 14.44 19.35 19.93
CA VAL A 39 14.04 18.55 21.11
C VAL A 39 15.23 18.33 22.05
N GLU A 40 16.39 17.95 21.53
CA GLU A 40 17.60 17.67 22.32
C GLU A 40 18.15 18.90 23.03
N LYS A 41 18.00 20.08 22.43
CA LYS A 41 18.46 21.36 22.99
C LYS A 41 17.40 22.08 23.80
N ASP A 42 16.24 21.46 24.04
CA ASP A 42 15.08 22.05 24.72
C ASP A 42 14.66 23.41 24.14
N LEU A 43 14.77 23.55 22.82
CA LEU A 43 14.47 24.78 22.09
C LEU A 43 12.99 24.90 21.72
N ILE A 44 12.15 24.00 22.21
CA ILE A 44 10.70 24.01 21.92
C ILE A 44 10.05 25.28 22.47
N SER A 45 10.49 25.76 23.64
CA SER A 45 10.00 27.01 24.22
C SER A 45 10.53 28.26 23.51
N VAL A 46 11.67 28.14 22.81
CA VAL A 46 12.33 29.24 22.09
C VAL A 46 11.80 29.36 20.67
N PHE A 47 11.54 28.22 20.01
CA PHE A 47 11.05 28.14 18.63
C PHE A 47 9.77 27.27 18.54
N PRO A 48 8.67 27.68 19.18
CA PRO A 48 7.45 26.89 19.24
C PRO A 48 6.77 26.77 17.87
N ASN A 49 6.78 27.82 17.05
CA ASN A 49 6.13 27.79 15.75
C ASN A 49 6.94 26.96 14.75
N MET A 50 8.28 27.04 14.78
CA MET A 50 9.16 26.20 13.96
C MET A 50 8.99 24.72 14.28
N TYR A 51 8.87 24.37 15.56
CA TYR A 51 8.59 23.00 15.99
C TYR A 51 7.27 22.49 15.39
N ILE A 52 6.20 23.29 15.43
CA ILE A 52 4.90 22.93 14.86
C ILE A 52 4.99 22.77 13.34
N VAL A 53 5.60 23.73 12.64
CA VAL A 53 5.75 23.70 11.18
C VAL A 53 6.53 22.47 10.73
N LEU A 54 7.66 22.16 11.37
CA LEU A 54 8.47 20.99 11.05
C LEU A 54 7.71 19.68 11.29
N ARG A 55 6.93 19.60 12.37
CA ARG A 55 6.07 18.44 12.63
C ARG A 55 4.99 18.26 11.58
N ILE A 56 4.31 19.34 11.18
CA ILE A 56 3.29 19.29 10.12
C ILE A 56 3.94 18.84 8.81
N TYR A 57 5.07 19.44 8.44
CA TYR A 57 5.80 19.09 7.23
C TYR A 57 6.19 17.61 7.18
N LEU A 58 6.78 17.10 8.27
CA LEU A 58 7.18 15.69 8.36
C LEU A 58 5.97 14.75 8.33
N THR A 59 4.90 15.09 9.05
CA THR A 59 3.67 14.28 9.08
C THR A 59 3.02 14.24 7.69
N LEU A 60 2.98 15.38 7.00
CA LEU A 60 2.43 15.47 5.64
C LEU A 60 3.27 14.67 4.65
N ALA A 61 4.60 14.78 4.71
CA ALA A 61 5.50 14.00 3.86
C ALA A 61 5.35 12.50 4.10
N VAL A 62 5.30 12.06 5.36
CA VAL A 62 5.08 10.65 5.73
C VAL A 62 3.73 10.16 5.24
N THR A 63 2.66 10.92 5.47
CA THR A 63 1.31 10.56 5.02
C THR A 63 1.24 10.45 3.51
N ASN A 64 1.88 11.37 2.77
CA ASN A 64 1.93 11.31 1.32
C ASN A 64 2.63 10.03 0.84
N CYS A 65 3.83 9.74 1.37
CA CYS A 65 4.56 8.52 1.02
C CYS A 65 3.83 7.23 1.40
N GLU A 66 3.16 7.19 2.56
CA GLU A 66 2.36 6.04 2.98
C GLU A 66 1.13 5.83 2.12
N SER A 67 0.46 6.93 1.72
CA SER A 67 -0.68 6.85 0.82
C SER A 67 -0.25 6.36 -0.57
N GLU A 68 0.82 6.92 -1.16
CA GLU A 68 1.41 6.44 -2.42
C GLU A 68 1.81 4.96 -2.35
N ARG A 69 2.47 4.55 -1.26
CA ARG A 69 2.85 3.14 -1.03
C ARG A 69 1.62 2.25 -0.93
N SER A 70 0.57 2.69 -0.24
CA SER A 70 -0.66 1.93 -0.06
C SER A 70 -1.44 1.80 -1.37
N PHE A 71 -1.56 2.88 -2.14
CA PHE A 71 -2.17 2.87 -3.48
C PHE A 71 -1.36 2.03 -4.47
N SER A 72 -0.03 2.08 -4.40
CA SER A 72 0.85 1.24 -5.22
C SER A 72 0.63 -0.25 -4.91
N LYS A 73 0.58 -0.62 -3.63
CA LYS A 73 0.26 -2.00 -3.21
C LYS A 73 -1.14 -2.43 -3.66
N LEU A 74 -2.14 -1.58 -3.53
CA LEU A 74 -3.50 -1.86 -4.00
C LEU A 74 -3.55 -2.05 -5.52
N SER A 75 -2.86 -1.18 -6.27
CA SER A 75 -2.75 -1.27 -7.72
C SER A 75 -2.05 -2.56 -8.15
N PHE A 76 -0.96 -2.93 -7.46
CA PHE A 76 -0.25 -4.19 -7.67
C PHE A 76 -1.14 -5.40 -7.38
N ILE A 77 -1.81 -5.47 -6.22
CA ILE A 77 -2.72 -6.57 -5.87
C ILE A 77 -3.87 -6.67 -6.87
N LYS A 78 -4.49 -5.54 -7.23
CA LYS A 78 -5.57 -5.49 -8.23
C LYS A 78 -5.09 -6.01 -9.59
N ASN A 79 -3.88 -5.63 -10.00
CA ASN A 79 -3.30 -6.11 -11.25
C ASN A 79 -2.93 -7.59 -11.19
N GLU A 80 -2.36 -8.08 -10.09
CA GLU A 80 -2.04 -9.50 -9.88
C GLU A 80 -3.30 -10.38 -9.86
N LEU A 81 -4.37 -9.94 -9.20
CA LEU A 81 -5.64 -10.65 -9.22
C LEU A 81 -6.26 -10.65 -10.61
N ARG A 82 -6.20 -9.52 -11.33
CA ARG A 82 -6.71 -9.41 -12.71
C ARG A 82 -5.89 -10.22 -13.71
N SER A 83 -4.58 -10.32 -13.52
CA SER A 83 -3.70 -11.14 -14.37
C SER A 83 -3.83 -12.64 -14.05
N SER A 84 -4.04 -13.00 -12.79
CA SER A 84 -4.25 -14.40 -12.34
C SER A 84 -5.65 -14.92 -12.70
N MET A 85 -6.69 -14.11 -12.50
CA MET A 85 -8.06 -14.44 -12.91
C MET A 85 -8.28 -13.98 -14.35
N GLY A 86 -7.88 -14.81 -15.32
CA GLY A 86 -8.38 -14.65 -16.69
C GLY A 86 -9.91 -14.59 -16.69
N GLU A 87 -10.50 -13.81 -17.60
CA GLU A 87 -11.95 -13.50 -17.71
C GLU A 87 -12.86 -14.71 -17.41
N THR A 88 -12.51 -15.90 -17.89
CA THR A 88 -13.26 -17.14 -17.68
C THR A 88 -13.38 -17.56 -16.20
N ARG A 89 -12.32 -17.38 -15.39
CA ARG A 89 -12.36 -17.67 -13.95
C ARG A 89 -13.26 -16.68 -13.21
N LEU A 90 -13.25 -15.41 -13.62
CA LEU A 90 -14.09 -14.37 -13.02
C LEU A 90 -15.57 -14.63 -13.30
N VAL A 91 -15.93 -14.94 -14.55
CA VAL A 91 -17.29 -15.34 -14.94
C VAL A 91 -17.75 -16.58 -14.16
N SER A 92 -16.89 -17.59 -14.05
CA SER A 92 -17.22 -18.82 -13.31
C SER A 92 -17.45 -18.57 -11.81
N LEU A 93 -16.63 -17.70 -11.20
CA LEU A 93 -16.76 -17.35 -9.79
C LEU A 93 -18.01 -16.51 -9.53
N ALA A 94 -18.34 -15.58 -10.43
CA ALA A 94 -19.58 -14.81 -10.35
C ALA A 94 -20.81 -15.72 -10.42
N ILE A 95 -20.83 -16.69 -11.32
CA ILE A 95 -21.89 -17.70 -11.41
C ILE A 95 -21.98 -18.50 -10.10
N CYS A 96 -20.85 -18.95 -9.54
CA CYS A 96 -20.84 -19.67 -8.27
C CYS A 96 -21.35 -18.82 -7.10
N SER A 97 -21.09 -17.51 -7.10
CA SER A 97 -21.58 -16.61 -6.06
C SER A 97 -23.10 -16.37 -6.17
N ILE A 98 -23.64 -16.27 -7.40
CA ILE A 98 -25.07 -16.12 -7.64
C ILE A 98 -25.81 -17.41 -7.26
N GLU A 99 -25.28 -18.55 -7.66
CA GLU A 99 -25.85 -19.89 -7.41
C GLU A 99 -25.35 -20.50 -6.09
N HIS A 100 -24.87 -19.68 -5.16
CA HIS A 100 -24.25 -20.13 -3.92
C HIS A 100 -25.17 -21.07 -3.10
N ASP A 101 -26.46 -20.75 -3.03
CA ASP A 101 -27.42 -21.55 -2.26
C ASP A 101 -27.66 -22.92 -2.88
N VAL A 102 -27.65 -22.99 -4.22
CA VAL A 102 -27.71 -24.25 -4.97
C VAL A 102 -26.42 -25.05 -4.73
N LEU A 103 -25.26 -24.41 -4.81
CA LEU A 103 -23.96 -25.08 -4.52
C LEU A 103 -23.88 -25.64 -3.11
N ARG A 104 -24.47 -24.97 -2.13
CA ARG A 104 -24.52 -25.44 -0.73
C ARG A 104 -25.40 -26.67 -0.56
N SER A 105 -26.40 -26.85 -1.41
CA SER A 105 -27.26 -28.04 -1.43
C SER A 105 -26.61 -29.24 -2.13
N ILE A 106 -25.54 -29.03 -2.89
CA ILE A 106 -24.84 -30.08 -3.62
C ILE A 106 -23.80 -30.75 -2.71
N ASN A 107 -23.78 -32.08 -2.72
CA ASN A 107 -22.80 -32.86 -1.99
C ASN A 107 -21.41 -32.77 -2.64
N PHE A 108 -20.50 -32.04 -2.01
CA PHE A 108 -19.11 -31.89 -2.46
C PHE A 108 -18.38 -33.24 -2.59
N GLU A 109 -18.75 -34.24 -1.79
CA GLU A 109 -18.14 -35.57 -1.82
C GLU A 109 -18.38 -36.28 -3.16
N ASP A 110 -19.57 -36.10 -3.74
CA ASP A 110 -19.94 -36.69 -5.03
C ASP A 110 -19.28 -35.96 -6.21
N ILE A 111 -19.08 -34.64 -6.08
CA ILE A 111 -18.29 -33.85 -7.04
C ILE A 111 -16.83 -34.32 -7.04
N ILE A 112 -16.22 -34.47 -5.86
CA ILE A 112 -14.83 -34.93 -5.72
C ILE A 112 -14.68 -36.33 -6.32
N LYS A 113 -15.58 -37.27 -5.99
CA LYS A 113 -15.57 -38.61 -6.57
C LYS A 113 -15.73 -38.59 -8.09
N THR A 114 -16.57 -37.71 -8.63
CA THR A 114 -16.77 -37.57 -10.08
C THR A 114 -15.54 -36.96 -10.76
N PHE A 115 -14.91 -35.97 -10.14
CA PHE A 115 -13.68 -35.35 -10.64
C PHE A 115 -12.52 -36.35 -10.65
N VAL A 116 -12.34 -37.11 -9.56
CA VAL A 116 -11.36 -38.20 -9.47
C VAL A 116 -11.64 -39.26 -10.53
N ARG A 117 -12.89 -39.72 -10.66
CA ARG A 117 -13.30 -40.71 -11.69
C ARG A 117 -13.02 -40.22 -13.11
N ASN A 118 -13.26 -38.95 -13.41
CA ASN A 118 -12.98 -38.36 -14.72
C ASN A 118 -11.48 -38.18 -14.97
N LYS A 119 -10.68 -37.88 -13.95
CA LYS A 119 -9.21 -37.82 -14.03
C LYS A 119 -8.59 -39.19 -14.34
N HIS A 120 -9.16 -40.27 -13.80
CA HIS A 120 -8.76 -41.65 -14.12
C HIS A 120 -9.25 -42.13 -15.50
N ARG A 121 -10.12 -41.39 -16.17
CA ARG A 121 -10.69 -41.72 -17.49
C ARG A 121 -9.93 -41.10 -18.67
N LYS A 122 -8.63 -40.84 -18.53
CA LYS A 122 -7.73 -40.80 -19.70
C LYS A 122 -7.48 -42.23 -20.19
N LYS A 123 -8.51 -42.91 -20.71
CA LYS A 123 -8.34 -44.23 -21.34
C LYS A 123 -7.62 -44.03 -22.68
N ALA A 124 -6.50 -44.72 -22.87
CA ALA A 124 -5.91 -44.94 -24.18
C ALA A 124 -6.96 -45.58 -25.10
N LEU A 125 -7.08 -45.06 -26.32
CA LEU A 125 -7.95 -45.60 -27.36
C LEU A 125 -7.48 -47.02 -27.73
N PRO A 126 -8.36 -48.03 -27.78
CA PRO A 126 -7.99 -49.32 -28.33
C PRO A 126 -7.92 -49.20 -29.85
N PHE A 127 -6.71 -49.07 -30.39
CA PHE A 127 -6.45 -49.39 -31.79
C PHE A 127 -6.44 -50.92 -31.88
N SER A 128 -7.54 -51.52 -32.32
CA SER A 128 -7.57 -52.90 -32.80
C SER A 128 -8.10 -52.90 -34.22
N PHE A 129 -7.18 -52.87 -35.20
CA PHE A 129 -7.46 -53.40 -36.53
C PHE A 129 -7.00 -54.85 -36.54
N SER A 130 -7.94 -55.77 -36.74
CA SER A 130 -7.69 -57.20 -36.87
C SER A 130 -6.91 -57.49 -38.14
N THR A 131 -5.80 -58.20 -37.99
CA THR A 131 -5.15 -58.91 -39.09
C THR A 131 -5.93 -60.19 -39.40
N SER A 132 -6.46 -60.31 -40.60
CA SER A 132 -6.63 -61.57 -41.34
C SER A 132 -6.79 -61.24 -42.82
#